data_AF-A0A833MRG6-F1
#
_entry.id   AF-A0A833MRG6-F1
#
_cell.length_a   1.000
_cell.length_b   1.000
_cell.length_c   1.000
_cell.angle_alpha   90.00
_cell.angle_beta   90.00
_cell.angle_gamma   90.00
#
_symmetry.space_group_name_H-M   'P 1'
#
loop_
_entity.id
_entity.type
_entity.pdbx_description
1 polymer ?
#
loop_
_entity_poly.entity_id
_entity_poly.type
_entity_poly.pdbx_seq_one_letter_code
_entity_poly.pdbx_strand_id
1 'polypeptide(L)'
;MQHPYKRPVPRLLPQRIGEIVAGRRSITADTDLRLCRFFGLSNGYWLRAQAAYDTEVAQEALSETLAKITPWRGEPSQAGRGDHR
;
A
#
# COMPACT_ATOMS: atom_id res chain seq x y z
N MET A 1 10.42 42.52 2.28
CA MET A 1 10.25 41.38 3.22
C MET A 1 9.91 40.14 2.41
N GLN A 2 10.82 39.16 2.37
CA GLN A 2 10.68 37.95 1.54
C GLN A 2 9.93 36.85 2.31
N HIS A 3 8.89 36.26 1.71
CA HIS A 3 8.05 35.21 2.33
C HIS A 3 8.73 33.82 2.22
N PRO A 4 9.06 33.12 3.32
CA PRO A 4 9.94 31.93 3.29
C PRO A 4 9.26 30.55 3.19
N TYR A 5 8.03 30.42 2.67
CA TYR A 5 7.29 29.12 2.66
C TYR A 5 6.85 28.62 1.28
N LYS A 6 7.69 28.73 0.24
CA LYS A 6 7.50 27.93 -0.98
C LYS A 6 8.26 26.61 -0.82
N ARG A 7 7.62 25.60 -0.20
CA ARG A 7 8.13 24.21 -0.32
C ARG A 7 8.19 23.89 -1.81
N PRO A 8 9.34 23.45 -2.35
CA PRO A 8 9.41 23.06 -3.75
C PRO A 8 8.44 21.90 -3.94
N VAL A 9 7.40 22.10 -4.75
CA VAL A 9 6.54 21.00 -5.19
C VAL A 9 7.43 20.12 -6.07
N PRO A 10 7.69 18.84 -5.72
CA PRO A 10 8.40 17.97 -6.64
C PRO A 10 7.63 17.98 -7.95
N ARG A 11 8.24 18.40 -9.06
CA ARG A 11 7.65 18.17 -10.37
C ARG A 11 7.54 16.66 -10.49
N LEU A 12 6.34 16.14 -10.78
CA LEU A 12 6.26 14.79 -11.37
C LEU A 12 6.95 14.90 -12.71
N LEU A 13 8.25 14.63 -12.73
CA LEU A 13 9.02 14.60 -13.97
C LEU A 13 8.38 13.50 -14.83
N PRO A 14 8.11 13.73 -16.13
CA PRO A 14 7.56 12.73 -17.04
C PRO A 14 8.28 11.37 -16.96
N GLN A 15 9.58 11.40 -16.66
CA GLN A 15 10.43 10.24 -16.43
C GLN A 15 9.93 9.32 -15.29
N ARG A 16 9.39 9.88 -14.20
CA ARG A 16 8.83 9.08 -13.09
C ARG A 16 7.57 8.33 -13.50
N ILE A 17 6.72 8.97 -14.31
CA ILE A 17 5.50 8.32 -14.82
C ILE A 17 5.89 7.23 -15.82
N GLY A 18 6.86 7.49 -16.70
CA GLY A 18 7.38 6.49 -17.63
C GLY A 18 7.99 5.26 -16.95
N GLU A 19 8.70 5.44 -15.83
CA GLU A 19 9.24 4.33 -15.03
C GLU A 19 8.15 3.50 -14.34
N ILE A 20 7.07 4.15 -13.88
CA ILE A 20 5.91 3.46 -13.29
C ILE A 20 5.19 2.63 -14.36
N VAL A 21 4.94 3.21 -15.54
CA VAL A 21 4.32 2.50 -16.68
C VAL A 21 5.20 1.33 -17.14
N ALA A 22 6.52 1.50 -17.11
CA ALA A 22 7.46 0.44 -17.44
C ALA A 22 7.65 -0.61 -16.33
N GLY A 23 6.92 -0.52 -15.21
CA GLY A 23 7.04 -1.44 -14.07
C GLY A 23 8.37 -1.35 -13.32
N ARG A 24 9.21 -0.36 -13.63
CA ARG A 24 10.55 -0.18 -13.03
C ARG A 24 10.51 0.56 -11.70
N ARG A 25 9.34 1.09 -11.31
CA ARG A 25 9.16 1.85 -10.08
C ARG A 25 7.76 1.66 -9.52
N SER A 26 7.67 1.35 -8.24
CA SER A 26 6.40 1.27 -7.52
C SER A 26 5.78 2.65 -7.27
N ILE A 27 4.45 2.68 -7.18
CA ILE A 27 3.70 3.89 -6.85
C ILE A 27 3.89 4.26 -5.37
N THR A 28 4.26 5.52 -5.10
CA THR A 28 4.39 6.07 -3.75
C THR A 28 3.16 6.91 -3.37
N ALA A 29 2.99 7.24 -2.08
CA ALA A 29 1.88 8.09 -1.61
C ALA A 29 1.84 9.49 -2.26
N ASP A 30 3.00 10.15 -2.47
CA ASP A 30 3.05 11.44 -3.20
C ASP A 30 2.54 11.31 -4.63
N THR A 31 2.91 10.22 -5.32
CA THR A 31 2.46 9.96 -6.68
C THR A 31 0.97 9.61 -6.74
N ASP A 32 0.49 8.77 -5.82
CA ASP A 32 -0.93 8.41 -5.69
C ASP A 32 -1.80 9.66 -5.53
N LEU A 33 -1.47 10.54 -4.58
CA LEU A 33 -2.26 11.75 -4.33
C LEU A 33 -2.32 12.67 -5.56
N ARG A 34 -1.23 12.78 -6.31
CA ARG A 34 -1.16 13.62 -7.51
C ARG A 34 -1.95 13.02 -8.66
N LEU A 35 -1.84 11.72 -8.89
CA LEU A 35 -2.63 11.03 -9.92
C LEU A 35 -4.12 11.03 -9.57
N CYS A 36 -4.47 10.81 -8.30
CA CYS A 36 -5.85 10.88 -7.84
C CYS A 36 -6.43 12.28 -8.05
N ARG A 37 -5.68 13.33 -7.69
CA ARG A 37 -6.12 14.71 -7.93
C ARG A 37 -6.27 15.04 -9.41
N PHE A 38 -5.38 14.52 -10.26
CA PHE A 38 -5.39 14.74 -11.70
C PHE A 38 -6.57 14.03 -12.39
N PHE A 39 -6.83 12.77 -12.04
CA PHE A 39 -7.89 11.95 -12.64
C PHE A 39 -9.25 12.04 -11.92
N GLY A 40 -9.34 12.79 -10.81
CA GLY A 40 -10.57 12.89 -10.02
C GLY A 40 -10.93 11.60 -9.28
N LEU A 41 -9.93 10.77 -8.94
CA LEU A 41 -10.11 9.50 -8.23
C LEU A 41 -10.01 9.67 -6.71
N SER A 42 -10.46 8.65 -5.98
CA SER A 42 -10.32 8.60 -4.53
C SER A 42 -8.86 8.38 -4.11
N ASN A 43 -8.45 9.01 -3.01
CA ASN A 43 -7.11 8.83 -2.45
C ASN A 43 -6.82 7.33 -2.19
N GLY A 44 -5.58 6.93 -2.44
CA GLY A 44 -5.12 5.55 -2.31
C GLY A 44 -5.56 4.63 -3.43
N TYR A 45 -6.24 5.13 -4.48
CA TYR A 45 -6.66 4.29 -5.61
C TYR A 45 -5.48 3.56 -6.24
N TRP A 46 -4.39 4.28 -6.52
CA TRP A 46 -3.23 3.73 -7.19
C TRP A 46 -2.36 2.90 -6.25
N LEU A 47 -2.30 3.27 -4.96
CA LEU A 47 -1.64 2.44 -3.95
C LEU A 47 -2.32 1.07 -3.78
N ARG A 48 -3.66 1.02 -3.83
CA ARG A 48 -4.39 -0.26 -3.78
C ARG A 48 -4.07 -1.11 -5.02
N ALA A 49 -3.98 -0.50 -6.19
CA ALA A 49 -3.58 -1.21 -7.41
C ALA A 49 -2.15 -1.78 -7.31
N GLN A 50 -1.20 -0.99 -6.79
CA GLN A 50 0.16 -1.47 -6.52
C GLN A 50 0.16 -2.64 -5.53
N ALA A 51 -0.58 -2.53 -4.43
CA ALA A 51 -0.66 -3.59 -3.43
C ALA A 51 -1.26 -4.88 -3.99
N ALA A 52 -2.27 -4.79 -4.86
CA ALA A 52 -2.84 -5.95 -5.53
C ALA A 52 -1.81 -6.65 -6.42
N TYR A 53 -1.09 -5.90 -7.26
CA TYR A 53 -0.01 -6.43 -8.09
C TYR A 53 1.10 -7.08 -7.25
N ASP A 54 1.59 -6.38 -6.22
CA ASP A 54 2.65 -6.89 -5.34
C ASP A 54 2.19 -8.17 -4.62
N THR A 55 0.92 -8.26 -4.25
CA THR A 55 0.34 -9.46 -3.62
C THR A 55 0.30 -10.63 -4.60
N GLU A 56 -0.13 -10.42 -5.84
CA GLU A 56 -0.18 -11.46 -6.87
C GLU A 56 1.22 -12.02 -7.16
N VAL A 57 2.20 -11.14 -7.38
CA VAL A 57 3.60 -11.53 -7.60
C VAL A 57 4.17 -12.27 -6.38
N ALA A 58 3.92 -11.78 -5.17
CA ALA A 58 4.39 -12.43 -3.95
C ALA A 58 3.71 -13.79 -3.73
N GLN A 59 2.43 -13.92 -4.06
CA GLN A 59 1.68 -15.17 -3.94
C GLN A 59 2.25 -16.25 -4.87
N GLU A 60 2.59 -15.90 -6.11
CA GLU A 60 3.23 -16.81 -7.05
C GLU A 60 4.62 -17.23 -6.53
N ALA A 61 5.46 -16.26 -6.17
CA ALA A 61 6.82 -16.51 -5.71
C ALA A 61 6.90 -17.29 -4.39
N LEU A 62 5.92 -17.13 -3.50
CA LEU A 62 5.89 -17.76 -2.18
C LEU A 62 4.95 -18.97 -2.11
N SER A 63 4.40 -19.43 -3.22
CA SER A 63 3.38 -20.49 -3.30
C SER A 63 3.68 -21.70 -2.41
N GLU A 64 4.87 -22.30 -2.53
CA GLU A 64 5.28 -23.46 -1.72
C GLU A 64 5.44 -23.15 -0.23
N THR A 65 5.91 -21.94 0.10
CA THR A 65 6.08 -21.50 1.49
C THR A 65 4.72 -21.30 2.14
N LEU A 66 3.80 -20.62 1.44
CA LEU A 66 2.43 -20.37 1.90
C LEU A 66 1.67 -21.69 2.11
N ALA A 67 1.84 -22.69 1.25
CA ALA A 67 1.20 -24.01 1.39
C ALA A 67 1.58 -24.75 2.69
N LYS A 68 2.73 -24.43 3.29
CA LYS A 68 3.21 -25.03 4.54
C LYS A 68 2.72 -24.29 5.79
N ILE A 69 2.16 -23.09 5.64
CA ILE A 69 1.67 -22.30 6.77
C ILE A 69 0.27 -22.80 7.15
N THR A 70 0.14 -23.30 8.38
CA THR A 70 -1.16 -23.70 8.93
C THR A 70 -1.84 -22.48 9.56
N PRO A 71 -3.08 -22.11 9.15
CA PRO A 71 -3.80 -21.01 9.76
C PRO A 71 -3.98 -21.22 11.26
N TRP A 72 -3.63 -20.19 12.04
CA TRP A 72 -3.88 -20.19 13.47
C TRP A 72 -5.38 -20.05 13.73
N ARG A 73 -6.00 -21.06 14.34
CA ARG A 73 -7.44 -21.07 14.61
C ARG A 73 -7.87 -20.33 15.88
N GLY A 74 -6.94 -20.11 16.81
CA GLY A 74 -7.21 -19.57 18.14
C GLY A 74 -8.14 -20.49 18.96
N GLU A 75 -7.70 -21.00 20.11
CA GLU A 75 -8.69 -21.49 21.07
C GLU A 75 -9.41 -20.29 21.68
N PRO A 76 -10.75 -20.28 21.78
CA PRO A 76 -11.43 -19.32 22.62
C PRO A 76 -10.95 -19.55 24.05
N SER A 77 -10.15 -18.62 24.56
CA SER A 77 -9.68 -18.65 25.94
C SER A 77 -10.88 -18.72 26.88
N GLN A 78 -10.96 -19.77 27.70
CA GLN A 78 -11.92 -19.89 28.81
C GLN A 78 -11.59 -18.85 29.89
N ALA A 79 -11.85 -17.58 29.62
CA ALA A 79 -11.72 -16.50 30.58
C ALA A 79 -13.14 -16.00 30.90
N GLY A 80 -13.73 -16.51 31.99
CA GLY A 80 -14.97 -15.93 32.55
C GLY A 80 -16.00 -16.89 33.16
N ARG A 81 -15.61 -17.88 33.98
CA ARG A 81 -16.41 -18.24 35.16
C ARG A 81 -15.61 -17.71 36.35
N GLY A 82 -15.90 -16.56 36.93
CA GLY A 82 -17.21 -16.12 37.38
C GLY A 82 -17.44 -16.73 38.76
N ASP A 83 -16.71 -16.29 39.78
CA ASP A 83 -17.25 -16.18 41.14
C ASP A 83 -16.36 -15.25 41.99
N HIS A 84 -16.73 -13.98 42.05
CA HIS A 84 -16.41 -13.13 43.19
C HIS A 84 -17.67 -13.08 44.03
N ARG A 85 -17.69 -13.88 45.10
CA ARG A 85 -18.57 -13.68 46.24
C ARG A 85 -17.83 -13.94 47.52
#